data_AF-A0A0E3QMQ2-F1
#
_entry.id   AF-A0A0E3QMQ2-F1
#
_cell.length_a   1.000
_cell.length_b   1.000
_cell.length_c   1.000
_cell.angle_alpha   90.00
_cell.angle_beta   90.00
_cell.angle_gamma   90.00
#
_symmetry.space_group_name_H-M   'P 1'
#
loop_
_entity.id
_entity.type
_entity.pdbx_description
1 polymer ?
#
loop_
_entity_poly.entity_id
_entity_poly.type
_entity_poly.pdbx_seq_one_letter_code
_entity_poly.pdbx_strand_id
1 'polypeptide(L)'
;MITMTPEEAAKRKEEWLERMKREGKLTRNPTEDHKFGLKVLQNTVRRKILISLGSEKKSFEEIKEKFNLNDHMANFHLNMLEDALYIEKIEEEGKVFYVPTPRGEGYVENVELKK
;
A
#
# COMPACT_ATOMS: atom_id res chain seq x y z
N MET A 1 -10.30 -15.48 8.22
CA MET A 1 -9.42 -15.17 7.07
C MET A 1 -10.09 -15.73 5.83
N ILE A 2 -10.53 -14.88 4.90
CA ILE A 2 -10.93 -15.36 3.57
C ILE A 2 -9.62 -15.61 2.83
N THR A 3 -9.19 -16.87 2.76
CA THR A 3 -8.00 -17.25 2.00
C THR A 3 -8.35 -17.19 0.53
N MET A 4 -7.92 -16.11 -0.14
CA MET A 4 -8.05 -15.95 -1.58
C MET A 4 -7.15 -16.98 -2.29
N THR A 5 -7.67 -17.63 -3.32
CA THR A 5 -6.91 -18.62 -4.10
C THR A 5 -5.81 -17.93 -4.93
N PRO A 6 -4.76 -18.66 -5.34
CA PRO A 6 -3.72 -18.10 -6.23
C PRO A 6 -4.29 -17.54 -7.54
N GLU A 7 -5.34 -18.15 -8.08
CA GLU A 7 -6.00 -17.72 -9.31
C GLU A 7 -6.75 -16.39 -9.11
N GLU A 8 -7.48 -16.26 -8.01
CA GLU A 8 -8.14 -15.01 -7.63
C GLU A 8 -7.12 -13.89 -7.35
N ALA A 9 -5.99 -14.22 -6.71
CA ALA A 9 -4.89 -13.27 -6.49
C ALA A 9 -4.27 -12.78 -7.80
N ALA A 10 -4.03 -13.69 -8.74
CA ALA A 10 -3.49 -13.36 -10.07
C ALA A 10 -4.46 -12.45 -10.84
N LYS A 11 -5.75 -12.79 -10.84
CA LYS A 11 -6.80 -11.98 -11.48
C LYS A 11 -6.89 -10.58 -10.86
N ARG A 12 -6.90 -10.48 -9.53
CA ARG A 12 -6.94 -9.19 -8.82
C ARG A 12 -5.72 -8.32 -9.17
N LYS A 13 -4.54 -8.92 -9.29
CA LYS A 13 -3.31 -8.24 -9.68
C LYS A 13 -3.38 -7.73 -11.12
N GLU A 14 -3.90 -8.54 -12.05
CA GLU A 14 -4.08 -8.15 -13.44
C GLU A 14 -5.07 -6.98 -13.57
N GLU A 15 -6.24 -7.07 -12.94
CA GLU A 15 -7.25 -6.02 -12.92
C GLU A 15 -6.69 -4.71 -12.34
N TRP A 16 -5.93 -4.80 -11.25
CA TRP A 16 -5.26 -3.66 -10.65
C TRP A 16 -4.23 -3.03 -11.59
N LEU A 17 -3.41 -3.84 -12.27
CA LEU A 17 -2.41 -3.34 -13.23
C LEU A 17 -3.07 -2.62 -14.41
N GLU A 18 -4.13 -3.19 -14.99
CA GLU A 18 -4.87 -2.55 -16.08
C GLU A 18 -5.51 -1.23 -15.64
N ARG A 19 -6.05 -1.17 -14.41
CA ARG A 19 -6.55 0.08 -13.83
C ARG A 19 -5.44 1.13 -13.70
N MET A 20 -4.27 0.77 -13.14
CA MET A 20 -3.16 1.70 -12.96
C MET A 20 -2.58 2.20 -14.31
N LYS A 21 -2.58 1.36 -15.34
CA LYS A 21 -2.23 1.78 -16.72
C LYS A 21 -3.23 2.81 -17.24
N ARG A 22 -4.53 2.54 -17.13
CA ARG A 22 -5.60 3.43 -17.59
C ARG A 22 -5.60 4.77 -16.88
N GLU A 23 -5.33 4.78 -15.58
CA GLU A 23 -5.21 6.00 -14.76
C GLU A 23 -3.90 6.76 -14.98
N GLY A 24 -2.96 6.22 -15.77
CA GLY A 24 -1.66 6.85 -16.03
C GLY A 24 -0.72 6.86 -14.81
N LYS A 25 -1.02 6.06 -13.79
CA LYS A 25 -0.24 5.98 -12.54
C LYS A 25 1.04 5.15 -12.68
N LEU A 26 1.08 4.23 -13.64
CA LEU A 26 2.31 3.50 -13.95
C LEU A 26 3.25 4.39 -14.76
N THR A 27 4.45 4.59 -14.24
CA THR A 27 5.52 5.25 -14.98
C THR A 27 5.93 4.39 -16.18
N ARG A 28 6.26 5.05 -17.30
CA ARG A 28 6.80 4.37 -18.49
C ARG A 28 8.23 3.84 -18.28
N ASN A 29 8.91 4.26 -17.21
CA ASN A 29 10.28 3.88 -16.88
C ASN A 29 10.29 3.02 -15.60
N PRO A 30 10.38 1.68 -15.72
CA PRO A 30 10.41 0.77 -14.58
C PRO A 30 11.55 1.04 -13.58
N THR A 31 12.68 1.56 -14.05
CA THR A 31 13.84 1.87 -13.20
C THR A 31 13.52 3.03 -12.26
N GLU A 32 12.92 4.10 -12.77
CA GLU A 32 12.54 5.24 -11.94
C GLU A 32 11.41 4.89 -10.96
N ASP A 33 10.46 4.04 -11.38
CA ASP A 33 9.43 3.49 -10.49
C ASP A 33 10.04 2.71 -9.32
N HIS A 34 10.96 1.79 -9.61
CA HIS A 34 11.63 1.00 -8.58
C HIS A 34 12.41 1.92 -7.64
N LYS A 35 13.19 2.85 -8.18
CA LYS A 35 13.98 3.81 -7.41
C LYS A 35 13.11 4.66 -6.49
N PHE A 36 11.96 5.13 -6.97
CA PHE A 36 10.99 5.86 -6.15
C PHE A 36 10.42 4.99 -5.04
N GLY A 37 9.97 3.78 -5.37
CA GLY A 37 9.48 2.82 -4.38
C GLY A 37 10.52 2.50 -3.29
N LEU A 38 11.78 2.30 -3.66
CA LEU A 38 12.88 2.11 -2.71
C LEU A 38 13.07 3.33 -1.80
N LYS A 39 13.09 4.54 -2.37
CA LYS A 39 13.20 5.79 -1.59
C LYS A 39 12.05 5.94 -0.59
N VAL A 40 10.82 5.61 -0.98
CA VAL A 40 9.67 5.63 -0.07
C VAL A 40 9.87 4.63 1.06
N LEU A 41 10.22 3.38 0.74
CA LEU A 41 10.36 2.31 1.73
C LEU A 41 11.63 2.39 2.58
N GLN A 42 12.60 3.26 2.31
CA GLN A 42 13.74 3.50 3.21
C GLN A 42 13.32 4.04 4.59
N ASN A 43 12.16 4.69 4.68
CA ASN A 43 11.63 5.18 5.96
C ASN A 43 10.96 4.04 6.77
N THR A 44 11.42 3.85 8.01
CA THR A 44 10.97 2.77 8.89
C THR A 44 9.49 2.87 9.28
N VAL A 45 8.95 4.08 9.47
CA VAL A 45 7.53 4.27 9.81
C VAL A 45 6.64 3.80 8.66
N ARG A 46 6.97 4.19 7.42
CA ARG A 46 6.22 3.75 6.23
C ARG A 46 6.24 2.24 6.03
N ARG A 47 7.38 1.58 6.22
CA ARG A 47 7.45 0.12 6.20
C ARG A 47 6.56 -0.51 7.27
N LYS A 48 6.63 0.02 8.50
CA LYS A 48 5.82 -0.51 9.61
C LYS A 48 4.32 -0.30 9.37
N ILE A 49 3.91 0.84 8.79
CA ILE A 49 2.52 1.08 8.38
C ILE A 49 2.09 -0.01 7.39
N LEU A 50 2.85 -0.21 6.31
CA LEU A 50 2.52 -1.21 5.28
C LEU A 50 2.46 -2.64 5.85
N ILE A 51 3.42 -3.05 6.68
CA ILE A 51 3.39 -4.34 7.39
C ILE A 51 2.17 -4.44 8.29
N SER A 52 1.81 -3.35 8.99
CA SER A 52 0.66 -3.36 9.89
C SER A 52 -0.70 -3.42 9.21
N LEU A 53 -0.77 -2.99 7.94
CA LEU A 53 -1.91 -3.20 7.06
C LEU A 53 -2.00 -4.68 6.68
N GLY A 54 -0.87 -5.32 6.35
CA GLY A 54 -0.85 -6.75 6.02
C GLY A 54 -1.71 -7.04 4.78
N SER A 55 -2.86 -7.69 5.00
CA SER A 55 -3.94 -7.87 4.00
C SER A 55 -5.29 -7.29 4.48
N GLU A 56 -5.27 -6.45 5.51
CA GLU A 56 -6.44 -5.85 6.14
C GLU A 56 -6.59 -4.37 5.78
N LYS A 57 -7.83 -3.88 5.84
CA LYS A 57 -8.13 -2.45 5.76
C LYS A 57 -8.01 -1.79 7.13
N LYS A 58 -7.47 -0.57 7.20
CA LYS A 58 -7.39 0.22 8.45
C LYS A 58 -7.79 1.67 8.21
N SER A 59 -8.50 2.25 9.16
CA SER A 59 -8.87 3.66 9.12
C SER A 59 -7.65 4.56 9.35
N PHE A 60 -7.78 5.81 8.91
CA PHE A 60 -6.78 6.85 9.20
C PHE A 60 -6.48 6.97 10.70
N GLU A 61 -7.52 6.95 11.54
CA GLU A 61 -7.40 7.06 13.00
C GLU A 61 -6.66 5.86 13.61
N GLU A 62 -6.99 4.63 13.21
CA GLU A 62 -6.29 3.42 13.69
C GLU A 62 -4.78 3.46 13.37
N ILE A 63 -4.43 3.93 12.18
CA ILE A 63 -3.02 4.07 11.78
C ILE A 63 -2.34 5.16 12.61
N LYS A 64 -3.01 6.31 12.77
CA LYS A 64 -2.49 7.46 13.53
C LYS A 64 -2.20 7.07 14.98
N GLU A 65 -3.16 6.44 15.65
CA GLU A 65 -3.05 5.98 17.03
C GLU A 65 -1.93 4.93 17.17
N LYS A 66 -1.91 3.90 16.32
CA LYS A 66 -0.93 2.82 16.40
C LYS A 66 0.52 3.30 16.25
N PHE A 67 0.75 4.32 15.44
CA PHE A 67 2.08 4.86 15.17
C PHE A 67 2.40 6.15 15.94
N ASN A 68 1.50 6.59 16.83
CA ASN A 68 1.61 7.82 17.61
C ASN A 68 1.96 9.02 16.73
N LEU A 69 1.21 9.19 15.63
CA LEU A 69 1.39 10.27 14.67
C LEU A 69 0.38 11.38 14.93
N ASN A 70 0.71 12.60 14.52
CA ASN A 70 -0.30 13.63 14.32
C ASN A 70 -0.85 13.56 12.88
N ASP A 71 -1.93 14.30 12.61
CA ASP A 71 -2.61 14.26 11.31
C ASP A 71 -1.69 14.61 10.14
N HIS A 72 -0.78 15.57 10.31
CA HIS A 72 0.14 15.99 9.26
C HIS A 72 1.14 14.87 8.93
N MET A 73 1.71 14.24 9.96
CA MET A 73 2.67 13.13 9.78
C MET A 73 1.99 11.89 9.21
N ALA A 74 0.78 11.56 9.67
CA ALA A 74 0.01 10.45 9.14
C ALA A 74 -0.30 10.66 7.64
N ASN A 75 -0.85 11.82 7.28
CA ASN A 75 -1.11 12.18 5.88
C ASN A 75 0.17 12.12 5.04
N PHE A 76 1.27 12.70 5.52
CA PHE A 76 2.54 12.67 4.78
C PHE A 76 3.04 11.24 4.52
N HIS A 77 2.98 10.36 5.53
CA HIS A 77 3.41 8.98 5.36
C HIS A 77 2.51 8.17 4.44
N LEU A 78 1.19 8.36 4.55
CA LEU A 78 0.19 7.66 3.75
C LEU A 78 0.20 8.11 2.29
N ASN A 79 0.26 9.42 2.03
CA ASN A 79 0.36 9.95 0.67
C ASN A 79 1.62 9.44 -0.03
N MET A 80 2.76 9.38 0.66
CA MET A 80 3.99 8.82 0.07
C MET A 80 3.88 7.33 -0.27
N LEU A 81 3.11 6.56 0.51
CA LEU A 81 2.86 5.14 0.23
C LEU A 81 1.86 4.97 -0.92
N GLU A 82 0.86 5.83 -1.00
CA GLU A 82 -0.14 5.87 -2.07
C GLU A 82 0.48 6.28 -3.40
N ASP A 83 1.30 7.34 -3.41
CA ASP A 83 2.04 7.81 -4.59
C ASP A 83 2.97 6.72 -5.15
N ALA A 84 3.55 5.89 -4.28
CA ALA A 84 4.38 4.75 -4.66
C ALA A 84 3.58 3.47 -4.95
N LEU A 85 2.24 3.57 -4.96
CA LEU A 85 1.30 2.51 -5.29
C LEU A 85 1.36 1.29 -4.37
N TYR A 86 1.79 1.46 -3.11
CA TYR A 86 1.80 0.38 -2.12
C TYR A 86 0.47 0.24 -1.36
N ILE A 87 -0.28 1.34 -1.25
CA ILE A 87 -1.60 1.37 -0.62
C ILE A 87 -2.58 2.15 -1.49
N GLU A 88 -3.87 1.94 -1.25
CA GLU A 88 -4.95 2.74 -1.83
C GLU A 88 -5.82 3.32 -0.72
N LYS A 89 -6.26 4.57 -0.92
CA LYS A 89 -7.25 5.23 -0.07
C LYS A 89 -8.66 4.85 -0.54
N ILE A 90 -9.51 4.48 0.41
CA ILE A 90 -10.93 4.18 0.19
C ILE A 90 -11.76 5.07 1.11
N GLU A 91 -12.83 5.66 0.58
CA GLU A 91 -13.82 6.40 1.38
C GLU A 91 -15.12 5.58 1.47
N GLU A 92 -15.50 5.18 2.69
CA GLU A 92 -16.70 4.39 2.98
C GLU A 92 -17.47 5.08 4.11
N GLU A 93 -18.77 5.35 3.92
CA GLU A 93 -19.65 5.92 4.96
C GLU A 93 -19.08 7.20 5.63
N GLY A 94 -18.39 8.04 4.85
CA GLY A 94 -17.76 9.28 5.34
C GLY A 94 -16.47 9.08 6.14
N LYS A 95 -15.91 7.87 6.16
CA LYS A 95 -14.64 7.53 6.79
C LYS A 95 -13.58 7.15 5.76
N VAL A 96 -12.33 7.49 6.07
CA VAL A 96 -11.16 7.17 5.24
C VAL A 96 -10.51 5.90 5.75
N PHE A 97 -10.29 4.95 4.84
CA PHE A 97 -9.56 3.71 5.03
C PHE A 97 -8.42 3.58 4.05
N TYR A 98 -7.44 2.77 4.42
CA TYR A 98 -6.32 2.39 3.58
C TYR A 98 -6.23 0.88 3.48
N VAL A 99 -6.00 0.40 2.26
CA VAL A 99 -5.78 -1.01 1.95
C VAL A 99 -4.46 -1.20 1.22
N PRO A 100 -3.77 -2.33 1.40
CA PRO A 100 -2.60 -2.66 0.61
C PRO A 100 -3.01 -2.96 -0.84
N THR A 101 -2.20 -2.51 -1.80
CA THR A 101 -2.34 -2.95 -3.20
C THR A 101 -1.73 -4.33 -3.39
N PRO A 102 -1.91 -5.01 -4.54
CA PRO A 102 -1.13 -6.20 -4.89
C PRO A 102 0.40 -5.98 -4.80
N ARG A 103 0.88 -4.75 -5.09
CA ARG A 103 2.28 -4.37 -4.90
C ARG A 103 2.65 -4.29 -3.42
N GLY A 104 1.79 -3.70 -2.60
CA GLY A 104 1.89 -3.65 -1.14
C GLY A 104 2.00 -5.03 -0.50
N GLU A 105 1.06 -5.91 -0.82
CA GLU A 105 1.03 -7.29 -0.33
C GLU A 105 2.29 -8.06 -0.72
N GLY A 106 2.68 -8.00 -2.00
CA GLY A 106 3.90 -8.66 -2.48
C GLY A 106 5.17 -8.15 -1.78
N TYR A 107 5.21 -6.88 -1.35
CA TYR A 107 6.30 -6.39 -0.50
C TYR A 107 6.28 -7.02 0.90
N VAL A 108 5.11 -7.04 1.56
CA VAL A 108 4.95 -7.59 2.91
C VAL A 108 5.32 -9.07 2.92
N GLU A 109 4.79 -9.87 1.98
CA GLU A 109 5.13 -11.28 1.82
C GLU A 109 6.65 -11.48 1.72
N ASN A 110 7.32 -10.73 0.84
CA ASN A 110 8.77 -10.85 0.63
C ASN A 110 9.61 -10.40 1.85
N VAL A 111 9.10 -9.50 2.68
CA VAL A 111 9.78 -9.03 3.90
C VAL A 111 9.53 -9.96 5.08
N GLU A 112 8.33 -10.50 5.20
CA GLU A 112 7.96 -11.43 6.28
C GLU A 112 8.53 -12.83 6.05
N LEU A 113 8.53 -13.35 4.82
CA LEU A 113 9.12 -14.65 4.47
C LEU A 113 10.65 -14.69 4.60
N LYS A 114 11.30 -13.54 4.77
CA LYS A 114 12.77 -13.43 4.96
C LYS A 114 13.19 -13.22 6.42
N LYS A 115 12.25 -13.28 7.37
CA LYS A 115 12.54 -13.31 8.80
C LYS A 115 12.46 -14.72 9.34
#